data_AF-A0A1Q3L321-F1
#
_entry.id   AF-A0A1Q3L321-F1
#
_cell.length_a   1.000
_cell.length_b   1.000
_cell.length_c   1.000
_cell.angle_alpha   90.00
_cell.angle_beta   90.00
_cell.angle_gamma   90.00
#
_symmetry.space_group_name_H-M   'P 1'
#
loop_
_entity.id
_entity.type
_entity.pdbx_description
1 polymer ?
#
loop_
_entity_poly.entity_id
_entity_poly.type
_entity_poly.pdbx_seq_one_letter_code
_entity_poly.pdbx_strand_id
1 'polypeptide(L)'
;MSEQLIEKKTIGEVERIVHGSGLWDGTGPVEFSNDGETWSETWAPSTEHPLPEFARVEVFRKDVRIPTKVTIRWDEQVPRADEFWAGKWVGAPMRHFGRTARMVGYRQTFRELLGDIVIEDEGDDRALLDAAPEADAAPTERDWAAEIADAESSTLLDAIEKDARAARIFTPDKAGTDLHRALRARRREIAATVADAASAWETPAIAASVQVHDVAATTISPEKPARPAPQDHLPPANRAARRAAARKKGKR
;
A
#
# COMPACT_ATOMS: atom_id res chain seq x y z
N MET A 1 9.47 -25.45 13.11
CA MET A 1 9.14 -24.97 11.76
C MET A 1 9.01 -23.47 11.88
N SER A 2 10.06 -22.72 11.54
CA SER A 2 10.06 -21.26 11.60
C SER A 2 9.09 -20.73 10.54
N GLU A 3 7.99 -20.11 10.97
CA GLU A 3 7.14 -19.27 10.11
C GLU A 3 8.03 -18.23 9.44
N GLN A 4 8.38 -18.47 8.18
CA GLN A 4 8.95 -17.42 7.36
C GLN A 4 7.82 -16.43 7.10
N LEU A 5 7.89 -15.28 7.77
CA LEU A 5 7.07 -14.12 7.47
C LEU A 5 7.26 -13.77 6.00
N ILE A 6 6.29 -14.16 5.19
CA ILE A 6 6.24 -13.79 3.78
C ILE A 6 6.09 -12.27 3.74
N GLU A 7 7.15 -11.59 3.31
CA GLU A 7 7.17 -10.14 3.26
C GLU A 7 6.25 -9.64 2.15
N LYS A 8 5.17 -8.93 2.53
CA LYS A 8 4.26 -8.30 1.58
C LYS A 8 4.87 -7.00 1.06
N LYS A 9 5.06 -6.88 -0.25
CA LYS A 9 5.53 -5.64 -0.90
C LYS A 9 4.56 -5.12 -1.94
N THR A 10 4.56 -3.81 -2.11
CA THR A 10 3.83 -3.10 -3.16
C THR A 10 4.58 -3.18 -4.50
N ILE A 11 3.90 -2.90 -5.62
CA ILE A 11 4.55 -2.84 -6.94
C ILE A 11 5.70 -1.84 -6.99
N GLY A 12 5.52 -0.67 -6.38
CA GLY A 12 6.52 0.40 -6.44
C GLY A 12 7.79 0.02 -5.69
N GLU A 13 7.68 -0.85 -4.68
CA GLU A 13 8.84 -1.39 -3.96
C GLU A 13 9.56 -2.45 -4.77
N VAL A 14 8.82 -3.35 -5.44
CA VAL A 14 9.41 -4.32 -6.36
C VAL A 14 10.15 -3.62 -7.50
N GLU A 15 9.53 -2.63 -8.14
CA GLU A 15 10.17 -1.83 -9.19
C GLU A 15 11.43 -1.13 -8.66
N ARG A 16 11.40 -0.61 -7.43
CA ARG A 16 12.57 0.02 -6.81
C ARG A 16 13.70 -0.98 -6.58
N ILE A 17 13.40 -2.20 -6.13
CA ILE A 17 14.41 -3.27 -5.96
C ILE A 17 15.00 -3.66 -7.32
N VAL A 18 14.15 -3.92 -8.31
CA VAL A 18 14.56 -4.33 -9.65
C VAL A 18 15.40 -3.25 -10.32
N HIS A 19 14.94 -1.99 -10.33
CA HIS A 19 15.70 -0.89 -10.93
C HIS A 19 16.99 -0.58 -10.13
N GLY A 20 16.95 -0.70 -8.80
CA GLY A 20 18.09 -0.48 -7.92
C GLY A 20 19.19 -1.53 -8.06
N SER A 21 18.87 -2.73 -8.56
CA SER A 21 19.83 -3.81 -8.78
C SER A 21 20.87 -3.50 -9.87
N GLY A 22 20.58 -2.56 -10.76
CA GLY A 22 21.40 -2.28 -11.94
C GLY A 22 21.36 -3.35 -13.04
N LEU A 23 20.66 -4.47 -12.82
CA LEU A 23 20.50 -5.58 -13.78
C LEU A 23 19.36 -5.36 -14.77
N TRP A 24 18.41 -4.49 -14.43
CA TRP A 24 17.28 -4.14 -15.29
C TRP A 24 17.73 -3.35 -16.52
N ASP A 25 17.21 -3.75 -17.69
CA ASP A 25 17.54 -3.14 -18.99
C ASP A 25 16.31 -2.57 -19.73
N GLY A 26 15.13 -2.67 -19.13
CA GLY A 26 13.89 -2.20 -19.73
C GLY A 26 12.72 -3.14 -19.52
N THR A 27 11.54 -2.64 -19.82
CA THR A 27 10.30 -3.41 -19.84
C THR A 27 9.55 -3.01 -21.11
N GLY A 28 9.15 -3.99 -21.90
CA GLY A 28 8.35 -3.80 -23.11
C GLY A 28 6.95 -3.25 -22.80
N PRO A 29 6.22 -2.81 -23.83
CA PRO A 29 4.82 -2.45 -23.66
C PRO A 29 4.03 -3.67 -23.15
N VAL A 30 2.95 -3.41 -22.43
CA VAL A 30 2.02 -4.48 -22.06
C VAL A 30 1.03 -4.62 -23.20
N GLU A 31 0.95 -5.82 -23.72
CA GLU A 31 0.07 -6.16 -24.83
C GLU A 31 -1.09 -7.01 -24.31
N PHE A 32 -2.24 -6.87 -24.96
CA PHE A 32 -3.47 -7.56 -24.65
C PHE A 32 -3.97 -8.29 -25.88
N SER A 33 -4.62 -9.43 -25.65
CA SER A 33 -5.16 -10.29 -26.70
C SER A 33 -6.45 -10.95 -26.23
N ASN A 34 -7.34 -11.24 -27.18
CA ASN A 34 -8.55 -12.03 -26.95
C ASN A 34 -8.38 -13.47 -27.45
N ASP A 35 -7.43 -13.75 -28.34
CA ASP A 35 -7.24 -15.04 -29.03
C ASP A 35 -5.87 -15.70 -28.71
N GLY A 36 -4.94 -14.96 -28.11
CA GLY A 36 -3.56 -15.36 -27.88
C GLY A 36 -2.65 -15.21 -29.11
N GLU A 37 -3.18 -14.82 -30.26
CA GLU A 37 -2.47 -14.71 -31.54
C GLU A 37 -2.25 -13.25 -31.92
N THR A 38 -3.30 -12.44 -31.82
CA THR A 38 -3.29 -11.02 -32.14
C THR A 38 -3.06 -10.20 -30.88
N TRP A 39 -1.96 -9.45 -30.84
CA TRP A 39 -1.54 -8.68 -29.68
C TRP A 39 -1.64 -7.18 -29.96
N SER A 40 -2.17 -6.43 -28.98
CA SER A 40 -2.38 -4.99 -29.08
C SER A 40 -1.97 -4.28 -27.79
N GLU A 41 -1.26 -3.16 -27.88
CA GLU A 41 -0.92 -2.35 -26.70
C GLU A 41 -2.15 -1.66 -26.09
N THR A 42 -3.18 -1.47 -26.90
CA THR A 42 -4.45 -0.87 -26.53
C THR A 42 -5.58 -1.85 -26.75
N TRP A 43 -6.30 -2.17 -25.68
CA TRP A 43 -7.47 -3.02 -25.74
C TRP A 43 -8.74 -2.17 -25.60
N ALA A 44 -9.76 -2.50 -26.36
CA ALA A 44 -11.07 -1.88 -26.30
C ALA A 44 -12.14 -2.96 -26.06
N PRO A 45 -13.07 -2.75 -25.12
CA PRO A 45 -14.16 -3.68 -24.87
C PRO A 45 -15.08 -3.79 -26.08
N SER A 46 -15.50 -5.02 -26.40
CA SER A 46 -16.52 -5.31 -27.40
C SER A 46 -17.65 -6.15 -26.81
N THR A 47 -18.75 -6.31 -27.56
CA THR A 47 -19.87 -7.16 -27.12
C THR A 47 -19.46 -8.62 -26.97
N GLU A 48 -18.55 -9.10 -27.82
CA GLU A 48 -18.04 -10.47 -27.80
C GLU A 48 -16.96 -10.65 -26.72
N HIS A 49 -16.11 -9.64 -26.52
CA HIS A 49 -15.02 -9.64 -25.54
C HIS A 49 -15.12 -8.40 -24.64
N PRO A 50 -15.92 -8.48 -23.57
CA PRO A 50 -16.07 -7.36 -22.62
C PRO A 50 -14.83 -7.18 -21.74
N LEU A 51 -13.90 -8.14 -21.72
CA LEU A 51 -12.64 -8.15 -20.97
C LEU A 51 -11.53 -8.76 -21.85
N PRO A 52 -10.27 -8.36 -21.70
CA PRO A 52 -9.15 -9.01 -22.39
C PRO A 52 -8.96 -10.42 -21.84
N GLU A 53 -8.71 -11.41 -22.70
CA GLU A 53 -8.48 -12.79 -22.25
C GLU A 53 -7.03 -13.02 -21.80
N PHE A 54 -6.08 -12.37 -22.48
CA PHE A 54 -4.66 -12.53 -22.25
C PHE A 54 -3.96 -11.19 -22.12
N ALA A 55 -2.91 -11.16 -21.28
CA ALA A 55 -1.96 -10.07 -21.22
C ALA A 55 -0.55 -10.62 -21.32
N ARG A 56 0.32 -9.86 -21.98
CA ARG A 56 1.70 -10.23 -22.23
C ARG A 56 2.63 -9.07 -21.96
N VAL A 57 3.79 -9.38 -21.42
CA VAL A 57 4.87 -8.41 -21.22
C VAL A 57 6.21 -9.06 -21.49
N GLU A 58 7.15 -8.24 -21.97
CA GLU A 58 8.55 -8.61 -22.10
C GLU A 58 9.38 -7.83 -21.08
N VAL A 59 10.26 -8.51 -20.37
CA VAL A 59 11.17 -7.90 -19.39
C VAL A 59 12.61 -8.16 -19.83
N PHE A 60 13.42 -7.10 -19.84
CA PHE A 60 14.79 -7.12 -20.30
C PHE A 60 15.76 -7.06 -19.11
N ARG A 61 16.77 -7.92 -19.14
CA ARG A 61 17.80 -8.04 -18.11
C ARG A 61 19.17 -8.09 -18.77
N LYS A 62 20.13 -7.29 -18.30
CA LYS A 62 21.39 -7.00 -19.00
C LYS A 62 22.28 -8.21 -19.27
N ASP A 63 22.25 -9.19 -18.37
CA ASP A 63 23.01 -10.45 -18.46
C ASP A 63 22.28 -11.55 -19.24
N VAL A 64 21.04 -11.29 -19.69
CA VAL A 64 20.23 -12.26 -20.44
C VAL A 64 19.96 -11.76 -21.85
N ARG A 65 20.44 -12.52 -22.85
CA ARG A 65 20.28 -12.17 -24.27
C ARG A 65 18.81 -12.17 -24.73
N ILE A 66 18.00 -13.09 -24.21
CA ILE A 66 16.61 -13.28 -24.63
C ILE A 66 15.71 -12.70 -23.54
N PRO A 67 14.83 -11.73 -23.84
CA PRO A 67 13.93 -11.18 -22.83
C PRO A 67 13.00 -12.26 -22.30
N THR A 68 12.66 -12.16 -21.02
CA THR A 68 11.63 -13.02 -20.45
C THR A 68 10.28 -12.53 -20.96
N LYS A 69 9.58 -13.39 -21.70
CA LYS A 69 8.23 -13.13 -22.19
C LYS A 69 7.24 -13.89 -21.34
N VAL A 70 6.34 -13.16 -20.70
CA VAL A 70 5.33 -13.72 -19.81
C VAL A 70 3.96 -13.46 -20.40
N THR A 71 3.16 -14.50 -20.50
CA THR A 71 1.74 -14.44 -20.86
C THR A 71 0.92 -14.93 -19.68
N ILE A 72 -0.06 -14.15 -19.28
CA ILE A 72 -1.02 -14.50 -18.24
C ILE A 72 -2.44 -14.46 -18.81
N ARG A 73 -3.33 -15.27 -18.23
CA ARG A 73 -4.74 -15.32 -18.60
C ARG A 73 -5.61 -14.63 -17.56
N TRP A 74 -6.66 -13.94 -18.00
CA TRP A 74 -7.52 -13.14 -17.13
C TRP A 74 -8.25 -13.99 -16.10
N ASP A 75 -8.80 -15.12 -16.53
CA ASP A 75 -9.59 -16.04 -15.70
C ASP A 75 -8.80 -16.70 -14.56
N GLU A 76 -7.48 -16.82 -14.71
CA GLU A 76 -6.55 -17.35 -13.72
C GLU A 76 -6.18 -16.31 -12.65
N GLN A 77 -6.16 -15.03 -13.02
CA GLN A 77 -5.55 -13.96 -12.22
C GLN A 77 -6.58 -13.11 -11.45
N VAL A 78 -7.84 -13.08 -11.90
CA VAL A 78 -8.86 -12.27 -11.23
C VAL A 78 -9.20 -12.87 -9.86
N PRO A 79 -9.15 -12.07 -8.78
CA PRO A 79 -9.60 -12.51 -7.46
C PRO A 79 -11.09 -12.83 -7.51
N ARG A 80 -11.45 -14.12 -7.52
CA ARG A 80 -12.87 -14.55 -7.50
C ARG A 80 -13.47 -14.56 -6.10
N ALA A 81 -12.64 -14.50 -5.06
CA ALA A 81 -13.05 -14.61 -3.66
C ALA A 81 -13.68 -13.32 -3.11
N ASP A 82 -13.34 -12.14 -3.67
CA ASP A 82 -13.86 -10.85 -3.21
C ASP A 82 -14.54 -10.09 -4.38
N GLU A 83 -15.86 -9.97 -4.29
CA GLU A 83 -16.71 -9.27 -5.27
C GLU A 83 -16.36 -7.78 -5.40
N PHE A 84 -15.93 -7.13 -4.30
CA PHE A 84 -15.50 -5.73 -4.32
C PHE A 84 -14.19 -5.56 -5.09
N TRP A 85 -13.25 -6.50 -4.96
CA TRP A 85 -12.01 -6.48 -5.74
C TRP A 85 -12.24 -6.87 -7.19
N ALA A 86 -13.06 -7.89 -7.46
CA ALA A 86 -13.45 -8.27 -8.81
C ALA A 86 -14.07 -7.08 -9.57
N GLY A 87 -14.94 -6.30 -8.91
CA GLY A 87 -15.53 -5.09 -9.49
C GLY A 87 -14.50 -4.02 -9.89
N LYS A 88 -13.42 -3.84 -9.12
CA LYS A 88 -12.33 -2.92 -9.49
C LYS A 88 -11.56 -3.38 -10.72
N TRP A 89 -11.32 -4.69 -10.83
CA TRP A 89 -10.65 -5.28 -11.99
C TRP A 89 -11.49 -5.10 -13.25
N VAL A 90 -12.80 -5.37 -13.18
CA VAL A 90 -13.73 -5.16 -14.30
C VAL A 90 -13.85 -3.68 -14.67
N GLY A 91 -13.80 -2.76 -13.70
CA GLY A 91 -13.87 -1.33 -13.95
C GLY A 91 -12.62 -0.72 -14.61
N ALA A 92 -11.45 -1.37 -14.46
CA ALA A 92 -10.19 -0.90 -15.02
C ALA A 92 -9.29 -2.07 -15.48
N PRO A 93 -9.71 -2.85 -16.50
CA PRO A 93 -9.10 -4.14 -16.82
C PRO A 93 -7.65 -4.01 -17.27
N MET A 94 -7.35 -3.10 -18.19
CA MET A 94 -5.98 -2.88 -18.66
C MET A 94 -5.02 -2.48 -17.54
N ARG A 95 -5.49 -1.70 -16.56
CA ARG A 95 -4.66 -1.22 -15.46
C ARG A 95 -4.29 -2.36 -14.52
N HIS A 96 -5.27 -3.12 -14.06
CA HIS A 96 -5.03 -4.18 -13.08
C HIS A 96 -4.33 -5.37 -13.72
N PHE A 97 -4.81 -5.82 -14.87
CA PHE A 97 -4.24 -6.98 -15.54
C PHE A 97 -2.87 -6.70 -16.13
N GLY A 98 -2.68 -5.52 -16.74
CA GLY A 98 -1.37 -5.15 -17.24
C GLY A 98 -0.33 -4.93 -16.14
N ARG A 99 -0.77 -4.47 -14.96
CA ARG A 99 0.06 -4.41 -13.76
C ARG A 99 0.48 -5.81 -13.31
N THR A 100 -0.45 -6.75 -13.23
CA THR A 100 -0.16 -8.14 -12.84
C THR A 100 0.80 -8.81 -13.82
N ALA A 101 0.62 -8.62 -15.13
CA ALA A 101 1.54 -9.14 -16.14
C ALA A 101 2.99 -8.68 -15.88
N ARG A 102 3.19 -7.38 -15.62
CA ARG A 102 4.51 -6.82 -15.27
C ARG A 102 5.09 -7.44 -14.02
N MET A 103 4.28 -7.65 -12.98
CA MET A 103 4.75 -8.25 -11.73
C MET A 103 5.22 -9.69 -11.91
N VAL A 104 4.44 -10.50 -12.61
CA VAL A 104 4.83 -11.89 -12.93
C VAL A 104 6.09 -11.89 -13.78
N GLY A 105 6.20 -10.95 -14.74
CA GLY A 105 7.42 -10.70 -15.51
C GLY A 105 8.63 -10.46 -14.62
N TYR A 106 8.56 -9.47 -13.72
CA TYR A 106 9.67 -9.17 -12.82
C TYR A 106 10.02 -10.35 -11.90
N ARG A 107 9.03 -11.07 -11.36
CA ARG A 107 9.29 -12.24 -10.50
C ARG A 107 10.03 -13.35 -11.25
N GLN A 108 9.66 -13.62 -12.49
CA GLN A 108 10.33 -14.64 -13.29
C GLN A 108 11.75 -14.22 -13.70
N THR A 109 11.93 -12.95 -14.09
CA THR A 109 13.23 -12.44 -14.58
C THR A 109 14.24 -12.17 -13.45
N PHE A 110 13.78 -11.71 -12.30
CA PHE A 110 14.59 -11.31 -11.15
C PHE A 110 14.30 -12.19 -9.93
N ARG A 111 14.11 -13.49 -10.15
CA ARG A 111 13.74 -14.45 -9.10
C ARG A 111 14.74 -14.45 -7.95
N GLU A 112 16.02 -14.26 -8.24
CA GLU A 112 17.07 -14.17 -7.23
C GLU A 112 16.99 -12.93 -6.34
N LEU A 113 16.39 -11.84 -6.84
CA LEU A 113 16.22 -10.59 -6.08
C LEU A 113 14.89 -10.55 -5.33
N LEU A 114 13.85 -11.12 -5.93
CA LEU A 114 12.49 -11.04 -5.44
C LEU A 114 12.06 -12.27 -4.62
N GLY A 115 12.78 -13.39 -4.72
CA GLY A 115 12.60 -14.57 -3.88
C GLY A 115 11.13 -14.99 -3.70
N ASP A 116 10.74 -15.16 -2.45
CA ASP A 116 9.39 -15.57 -2.01
C ASP A 116 8.49 -14.37 -1.65
N ILE A 117 8.80 -13.16 -2.13
CA ILE A 117 7.97 -11.98 -1.87
C ILE A 117 6.57 -12.19 -2.45
N VAL A 118 5.57 -12.28 -1.58
CA VAL A 118 4.15 -12.21 -1.97
C VAL A 118 3.79 -10.75 -2.09
N ILE A 119 3.12 -10.41 -3.19
CA ILE A 119 2.73 -9.03 -3.46
C ILE A 119 1.41 -8.78 -2.74
N GLU A 120 1.27 -7.62 -2.10
CA GLU A 120 0.07 -7.29 -1.29
C GLU A 120 -1.24 -7.40 -2.09
N ASP A 121 -1.20 -7.10 -3.40
CA ASP A 121 -2.34 -7.19 -4.34
C ASP A 121 -2.52 -8.60 -4.97
N GLU A 122 -1.64 -9.55 -4.67
CA GLU A 122 -1.67 -10.94 -5.16
C GLU A 122 -2.02 -11.91 -4.01
N GLY A 123 -2.65 -11.42 -2.94
CA GLY A 123 -3.25 -12.27 -1.92
C GLY A 123 -4.29 -13.16 -2.56
N ASP A 124 -3.87 -14.33 -3.04
CA ASP A 124 -4.75 -15.37 -3.50
C ASP A 124 -5.34 -16.03 -2.24
N ASP A 125 -6.47 -15.51 -1.79
CA ASP A 125 -7.24 -16.10 -0.70
C ASP A 125 -7.74 -17.52 -1.06
N ARG A 126 -7.43 -18.05 -2.26
CA ARG A 126 -7.57 -19.49 -2.57
C ARG A 126 -6.82 -20.39 -1.60
N ALA A 127 -5.65 -19.97 -1.08
CA ALA A 127 -4.96 -20.72 -0.04
C ALA A 127 -5.65 -20.63 1.34
N LEU A 128 -6.44 -19.58 1.58
CA LEU A 128 -7.29 -19.44 2.76
C LEU A 128 -8.63 -20.19 2.61
N LEU A 129 -9.04 -20.54 1.39
CA LEU A 129 -10.29 -21.27 1.12
C LEU A 129 -10.16 -22.79 1.31
N ASP A 130 -8.96 -23.36 1.27
CA ASP A 130 -8.69 -24.78 1.62
C ASP A 130 -8.46 -24.97 3.13
N ALA A 131 -8.22 -23.89 3.87
CA ALA A 131 -8.49 -23.90 5.30
C ALA A 131 -10.01 -23.78 5.44
N ALA A 132 -10.67 -24.91 5.71
CA ALA A 132 -12.09 -24.92 6.06
C ALA A 132 -12.35 -23.73 7.01
N PRO A 133 -13.33 -22.85 6.73
CA PRO A 133 -13.75 -21.92 7.75
C PRO A 133 -14.20 -22.78 8.92
N GLU A 134 -13.45 -22.76 10.02
CA GLU A 134 -14.03 -23.08 11.31
C GLU A 134 -15.29 -22.23 11.37
N ALA A 135 -16.43 -22.92 11.37
CA ALA A 135 -17.73 -22.30 11.28
C ALA A 135 -17.78 -21.18 12.31
N ASP A 136 -17.76 -19.94 11.84
CA ASP A 136 -18.04 -18.77 12.66
C ASP A 136 -19.39 -19.03 13.29
N ALA A 137 -19.34 -19.29 14.60
CA ALA A 137 -20.50 -19.48 15.41
C ALA A 137 -21.43 -18.28 15.20
N ALA A 138 -22.73 -18.56 15.11
CA ALA A 138 -23.78 -17.56 14.93
C ALA A 138 -23.51 -16.28 15.73
N PRO A 139 -23.87 -15.09 15.20
CA PRO A 139 -23.56 -13.82 15.83
C PRO A 139 -24.19 -13.81 17.23
N THR A 140 -23.34 -14.05 18.22
CA THR A 140 -23.66 -13.67 19.58
C THR A 140 -23.70 -12.15 19.53
N GLU A 141 -24.80 -11.56 19.97
CA GLU A 141 -24.99 -10.11 19.97
C GLU A 141 -23.89 -9.46 20.82
N ARG A 142 -22.77 -9.16 20.17
CA ARG A 142 -21.52 -8.70 20.79
C ARG A 142 -21.74 -7.25 21.21
N ASP A 143 -21.68 -6.99 22.51
CA ASP A 143 -21.81 -5.63 23.04
C ASP A 143 -20.49 -4.87 22.88
N TRP A 144 -20.34 -4.25 21.71
CA TRP A 144 -19.17 -3.46 21.36
C TRP A 144 -18.90 -2.30 22.34
N ALA A 145 -19.94 -1.75 22.96
CA ALA A 145 -19.77 -0.65 23.90
C ALA A 145 -19.13 -1.14 25.21
N ALA A 146 -19.55 -2.31 25.71
CA ALA A 146 -18.95 -2.96 26.87
C ALA A 146 -17.49 -3.35 26.60
N GLU A 147 -17.20 -3.95 25.44
CA GLU A 147 -15.84 -4.37 25.10
C GLU A 147 -14.87 -3.20 24.94
N ILE A 148 -15.32 -2.06 24.38
CA ILE A 148 -14.51 -0.84 24.30
C ILE A 148 -14.24 -0.30 25.71
N ALA A 149 -15.21 -0.35 26.63
CA ALA A 149 -15.04 0.13 28.00
C ALA A 149 -14.06 -0.73 28.80
N ASP A 150 -14.13 -2.04 28.62
CA ASP A 150 -13.32 -3.04 29.34
C ASP A 150 -11.89 -3.18 28.79
N ALA A 151 -11.62 -2.65 27.59
CA ALA A 151 -10.28 -2.71 27.01
C ALA A 151 -9.25 -1.99 27.91
N GLU A 152 -8.22 -2.72 28.35
CA GLU A 152 -7.18 -2.20 29.25
C GLU A 152 -5.91 -1.73 28.51
N SER A 153 -5.75 -2.09 27.24
CA SER A 153 -4.55 -1.78 26.46
C SER A 153 -4.88 -1.24 25.08
N SER A 154 -3.93 -0.51 24.49
CA SER A 154 -4.07 0.02 23.12
C SER A 154 -4.14 -1.10 22.09
N THR A 155 -3.42 -2.21 22.30
CA THR A 155 -3.43 -3.37 21.39
C THR A 155 -4.77 -4.09 21.38
N LEU A 156 -5.44 -4.19 22.53
CA LEU A 156 -6.81 -4.74 22.61
C LEU A 156 -7.81 -3.82 21.91
N LEU A 157 -7.70 -2.50 22.10
CA LEU A 157 -8.53 -1.54 21.35
C LEU A 157 -8.33 -1.63 19.83
N ASP A 158 -7.11 -1.84 19.37
CA ASP A 158 -6.82 -1.98 17.93
C ASP A 158 -7.45 -3.24 17.35
N ALA A 159 -7.45 -4.35 18.10
CA ALA A 159 -8.13 -5.58 17.73
C ALA A 159 -9.66 -5.40 17.68
N ILE A 160 -10.25 -4.78 18.71
CA ILE A 160 -11.69 -4.46 18.74
C ILE A 160 -12.07 -3.51 17.59
N GLU A 161 -11.25 -2.51 17.28
CA GLU A 161 -11.48 -1.60 16.16
C GLU A 161 -11.49 -2.33 14.81
N LYS A 162 -10.55 -3.26 14.62
CA LYS A 162 -10.45 -4.09 13.41
C LYS A 162 -11.69 -4.97 13.26
N ASP A 163 -12.10 -5.66 14.32
CA ASP A 163 -13.28 -6.54 14.31
C ASP A 163 -14.57 -5.74 14.09
N ALA A 164 -14.74 -4.61 14.77
CA ALA A 164 -15.91 -3.74 14.61
C ALA A 164 -16.03 -3.14 13.20
N ARG A 165 -14.89 -2.83 12.55
CA ARG A 165 -14.86 -2.39 11.14
C ARG A 165 -15.20 -3.53 10.18
N ALA A 166 -14.71 -4.74 10.43
CA ALA A 166 -15.04 -5.91 9.63
C ALA A 166 -16.56 -6.22 9.71
N ALA A 167 -17.14 -6.09 10.90
CA ALA A 167 -18.58 -6.20 11.14
C ALA A 167 -19.40 -4.99 10.66
N ARG A 168 -18.75 -3.95 10.09
CA ARG A 168 -19.38 -2.71 9.58
C ARG A 168 -20.27 -1.98 10.60
N ILE A 169 -19.93 -2.04 11.90
CA ILE A 169 -20.71 -1.46 12.99
C ILE A 169 -20.60 0.08 13.04
N PHE A 170 -19.51 0.65 12.50
CA PHE A 170 -19.34 2.10 12.41
C PHE A 170 -20.14 2.71 11.25
N THR A 171 -21.46 2.66 11.37
CA THR A 171 -22.40 3.33 10.46
C THR A 171 -22.41 4.84 10.70
N PRO A 172 -22.74 5.65 9.68
CA PRO A 172 -22.87 7.11 9.81
C PRO A 172 -24.16 7.55 10.53
N ASP A 173 -24.71 6.69 11.39
CA ASP A 173 -25.82 7.01 12.27
C ASP A 173 -25.31 7.46 13.65
N LYS A 174 -26.24 7.79 14.54
CA LYS A 174 -25.91 8.25 15.90
C LYS A 174 -25.19 7.15 16.70
N ALA A 175 -25.62 5.89 16.57
CA ALA A 175 -25.07 4.77 17.34
C ALA A 175 -23.61 4.47 16.93
N GLY A 176 -23.33 4.38 15.63
CA GLY A 176 -21.97 4.19 15.11
C GLY A 176 -21.06 5.37 15.43
N THR A 177 -21.59 6.60 15.38
CA THR A 177 -20.84 7.80 15.78
C THR A 177 -20.49 7.80 17.27
N ASP A 178 -21.43 7.41 18.14
CA ASP A 178 -21.23 7.36 19.59
C ASP A 178 -20.25 6.23 19.97
N LEU A 179 -20.29 5.07 19.32
CA LEU A 179 -19.29 4.01 19.47
C LEU A 179 -17.89 4.47 19.07
N HIS A 180 -17.76 5.16 17.93
CA HIS A 180 -16.47 5.68 17.49
C HIS A 180 -15.92 6.79 18.43
N ARG A 181 -16.81 7.57 19.06
CA ARG A 181 -16.42 8.52 20.12
C ARG A 181 -15.96 7.80 21.38
N ALA A 182 -16.65 6.74 21.80
CA ALA A 182 -16.26 5.92 22.96
C ALA A 182 -14.86 5.32 22.76
N LEU A 183 -14.58 4.76 21.58
CA LEU A 183 -13.27 4.20 21.22
C LEU A 183 -12.15 5.25 21.34
N ARG A 184 -12.37 6.45 20.81
CA ARG A 184 -11.43 7.57 20.92
C ARG A 184 -11.27 8.11 22.34
N ALA A 185 -12.32 8.05 23.16
CA ALA A 185 -12.23 8.42 24.57
C ALA A 185 -11.35 7.41 25.32
N ARG A 186 -11.62 6.11 25.17
CA ARG A 186 -10.84 5.05 25.82
C ARG A 186 -9.38 5.05 25.41
N ARG A 187 -9.07 5.23 24.12
CA ARG A 187 -7.68 5.31 23.65
C ARG A 187 -6.92 6.48 24.30
N ARG A 188 -7.59 7.60 24.58
CA ARG A 188 -7.00 8.73 25.31
C ARG A 188 -6.78 8.41 26.78
N GLU A 189 -7.73 7.73 27.43
CA GLU A 189 -7.58 7.29 28.83
C GLU A 189 -6.39 6.35 29.00
N ILE A 190 -6.25 5.33 28.15
CA ILE A 190 -5.13 4.39 28.19
C ILE A 190 -3.80 5.11 27.91
N ALA A 191 -3.78 6.06 26.97
CA ALA A 191 -2.58 6.85 26.73
C ALA A 191 -2.22 7.73 27.93
N ALA A 192 -3.21 8.30 28.62
CA ALA A 192 -3.01 9.09 29.83
C ALA A 192 -2.49 8.23 30.98
N THR A 193 -3.04 7.03 31.21
CA THR A 193 -2.57 6.13 32.27
C THR A 193 -1.14 5.64 32.01
N VAL A 194 -0.77 5.38 30.76
CA VAL A 194 0.61 5.04 30.38
C VAL A 194 1.55 6.23 30.58
N ALA A 195 1.11 7.45 30.24
CA ALA A 195 1.90 8.66 30.46
C ALA A 195 2.08 8.98 31.96
N ASP A 196 1.02 8.84 32.76
CA ASP A 196 1.05 9.03 34.21
C ASP A 196 1.94 7.97 34.88
N ALA A 197 1.86 6.72 34.42
CA ALA A 197 2.77 5.67 34.86
C ALA A 197 4.22 6.02 34.50
N ALA A 198 4.50 6.47 33.28
CA ALA A 198 5.86 6.88 32.88
C ALA A 198 6.39 8.07 33.71
N SER A 199 5.54 9.05 34.00
CA SER A 199 5.84 10.22 34.85
C SER A 199 6.10 9.85 36.32
N ALA A 200 5.39 8.84 36.84
CA ALA A 200 5.59 8.36 38.21
C ALA A 200 6.98 7.72 38.46
N TRP A 201 7.68 7.28 37.40
CA TRP A 201 9.06 6.78 37.48
C TRP A 201 10.13 7.84 37.18
N GLU A 202 9.73 9.07 36.80
CA GLU A 202 10.66 10.21 36.79
C GLU A 202 10.91 10.66 38.22
N THR A 203 12.02 10.18 38.78
CA THR A 203 12.56 10.68 40.05
C THR A 203 12.84 12.18 39.90
N PRO A 204 12.40 13.07 40.81
CA PRO A 204 12.75 14.48 40.72
C PRO A 204 14.27 14.60 40.78
N ALA A 205 14.87 15.02 39.66
CA ALA A 205 16.28 15.36 39.60
C ALA A 205 16.52 16.45 40.66
N ILE A 206 17.23 16.07 41.72
CA ILE A 206 17.68 16.97 42.78
C ILE A 206 18.46 18.09 42.10
N ALA A 207 17.90 19.30 42.15
CA ALA A 207 18.56 20.52 41.74
C ALA A 207 19.76 20.77 42.67
N ALA A 208 20.93 20.30 42.27
CA ALA A 208 22.21 20.68 42.85
C ALA A 208 22.96 21.54 41.83
N SER A 209 22.93 22.84 42.07
CA SER A 209 23.79 23.84 41.47
C SER A 209 25.27 23.51 41.67
N VAL A 210 26.01 23.27 40.59
CA VAL A 210 27.47 23.47 40.54
C VAL A 210 27.80 24.13 39.20
N GLN A 211 28.30 25.36 39.30
CA GLN A 211 28.87 26.09 38.18
C GLN A 211 30.29 25.58 37.85
N VAL A 212 30.69 25.87 36.60
CA VAL A 212 32.07 26.02 36.07
C VAL A 212 32.84 24.73 35.72
N HIS A 213 32.94 24.38 34.44
CA HIS A 213 34.10 24.78 33.62
C HIS A 213 33.94 24.45 32.13
N ASP A 214 34.40 25.43 31.37
CA ASP A 214 34.58 25.56 29.94
C ASP A 214 35.54 24.49 29.37
N VAL A 215 35.07 23.61 28.47
CA VAL A 215 35.91 22.99 27.43
C VAL A 215 35.06 22.72 26.19
N ALA A 216 35.47 23.34 25.09
CA ALA A 216 34.90 23.20 23.76
C ALA A 216 34.81 21.74 23.29
N ALA A 217 33.61 21.32 22.90
CA ALA A 217 33.39 20.17 22.02
C ALA A 217 32.34 20.54 20.97
N THR A 218 32.83 20.79 19.76
CA THR A 218 32.09 21.03 18.53
C THR A 218 31.20 19.84 18.19
N THR A 219 29.88 19.98 18.35
CA THR A 219 28.87 19.09 17.76
C THR A 219 28.16 19.83 16.64
N ILE A 220 28.46 19.41 15.41
CA ILE A 220 27.83 19.86 14.17
C ILE A 220 26.43 19.24 14.12
N SER A 221 25.40 20.04 14.42
CA SER A 221 24.00 19.71 14.10
C SER A 221 23.77 19.92 12.60
N PRO A 222 23.23 18.94 11.85
CA PRO A 222 22.78 19.17 10.49
C PRO A 222 21.51 20.04 10.52
N GLU A 223 21.70 21.32 10.22
CA GLU A 223 20.66 22.32 10.10
C GLU A 223 19.68 21.94 8.97
N LYS A 224 18.42 21.71 9.37
CA LYS A 224 17.31 21.42 8.47
C LYS A 224 17.07 22.65 7.59
N PRO A 225 17.08 22.56 6.24
CA PRO A 225 16.90 23.74 5.39
C PRO A 225 15.53 24.36 5.66
N ALA A 226 15.54 25.63 6.08
CA ALA A 226 14.34 26.41 6.31
C ALA A 226 13.48 26.46 5.04
N ARG A 227 12.18 26.17 5.17
CA ARG A 227 11.24 26.31 4.05
C ARG A 227 11.19 27.78 3.63
N PRO A 228 11.33 28.11 2.33
CA PRO A 228 11.10 29.47 1.86
C PRO A 228 9.66 29.88 2.15
N ALA A 229 9.49 31.09 2.69
CA ALA A 229 8.18 31.64 2.99
C ALA A 229 7.29 31.72 1.73
N PRO A 230 5.99 31.45 1.83
CA PRO A 230 5.07 31.55 0.69
C PRO A 230 5.03 32.98 0.15
N GLN A 231 5.53 33.16 -1.08
CA GLN A 231 5.48 34.42 -1.80
C GLN A 231 4.13 34.54 -2.53
N ASP A 232 3.05 34.76 -1.79
CA ASP A 232 1.68 34.82 -2.31
C ASP A 232 1.40 36.00 -3.27
N HIS A 233 2.34 36.93 -3.41
CA HIS A 233 2.21 38.10 -4.27
C HIS A 233 2.81 37.92 -5.67
N LEU A 234 3.48 36.79 -5.96
CA LEU A 234 4.08 36.53 -7.27
C LEU A 234 3.29 35.47 -8.05
N PRO A 235 2.93 35.73 -9.31
CA PRO A 235 2.31 34.71 -10.14
C PRO A 235 3.28 33.52 -10.34
N PRO A 236 2.79 32.26 -10.30
CA PRO A 236 3.65 31.09 -10.37
C PRO A 236 4.53 31.14 -11.62
N ALA A 237 5.85 30.97 -11.45
CA ALA A 237 6.86 31.06 -12.52
C ALA A 237 6.51 30.20 -13.75
N ASN A 238 5.77 29.11 -13.55
CA ASN A 238 5.32 28.21 -14.61
C ASN A 238 4.26 28.80 -15.58
N ARG A 239 3.64 29.95 -15.28
CA ARG A 239 2.61 30.54 -16.17
C ARG A 239 3.21 31.21 -17.41
N ALA A 240 4.37 31.86 -17.26
CA ALA A 240 5.08 32.48 -18.38
C ALA A 240 5.64 31.41 -19.35
N ALA A 241 6.24 30.35 -18.81
CA ALA A 241 6.75 29.22 -19.60
C ALA A 241 5.62 28.49 -20.36
N ARG A 242 4.45 28.28 -19.73
CA ARG A 242 3.27 27.69 -20.40
C ARG A 242 2.75 28.53 -21.56
N ARG A 243 2.76 29.87 -21.45
CA ARG A 243 2.34 30.76 -22.55
C ARG A 243 3.32 30.74 -23.73
N ALA A 244 4.63 30.63 -23.48
CA ALA A 244 5.62 30.51 -24.53
C ALA A 244 5.50 29.18 -25.30
N ALA A 245 5.27 28.08 -24.59
CA ALA A 245 5.08 26.76 -25.21
C ALA A 245 3.81 26.69 -26.09
N ALA A 246 2.70 27.30 -25.63
CA ALA A 246 1.44 27.31 -26.39
C ALA A 246 1.55 28.07 -27.73
N ARG A 247 2.31 29.18 -27.78
CA ARG A 247 2.52 29.96 -29.01
C ARG A 247 3.31 29.21 -30.09
N LYS A 248 4.13 28.22 -29.71
CA LYS A 248 4.93 27.44 -30.67
C LYS A 248 4.13 26.34 -31.38
N LYS A 249 2.97 25.94 -30.84
CA LYS A 249 2.16 24.82 -31.34
C LYS A 249 1.08 25.22 -32.37
N GLY A 250 0.85 26.52 -32.58
CA GLY A 250 -0.23 27.05 -33.43
C GLY A 250 0.20 27.58 -34.80
N LYS A 251 1.43 27.32 -35.26
CA LYS A 251 1.89 27.76 -36.60
C LYS A 251 2.04 26.54 -37.52
N ARG A 252 0.92 26.11 -38.09
CA ARG A 252 0.84 25.33 -39.31
C ARG A 252 -0.31 25.89 -40.13
#